data_AF-A0A7C1ZFE6-F1
#
_entry.id   AF-A0A7C1ZFE6-F1
#
_cell.length_a   1.000
_cell.length_b   1.000
_cell.length_c   1.000
_cell.angle_alpha   90.00
_cell.angle_beta   90.00
_cell.angle_gamma   90.00
#
_symmetry.space_group_name_H-M   'P 1'
#
loop_
_entity.id
_entity.type
_entity.pdbx_description
1 polymer ?
#
loop_
_entity_poly.entity_id
_entity_poly.type
_entity_poly.pdbx_seq_one_letter_code
_entity_poly.pdbx_strand_id
1 'polypeptide(L)'
;MRKKIILFFLIVVFSTSCVTNPITETNFSVRKMPPNIGIGLLAGFVPGLAQFLNGEYLEGAVYAAAFAGSIVGMAVSSEAVPSGSDSVSLVPKPGYEVISGLSIVALVSTFISSMGDALITTWVRTNQYDDLLENADRLQGNLVVKELVIDPLYAAHYRSYIDHPIGRITLSNSSAETIRNIRIVFEVKDYLSRDEDSAHVASLPKNETREIELFARFGDGFAAITESTPMVGEITVYYSISGTEFTQKKPVTFRIQHRNAFNWDDVRKIVSFVTSDDYPIVSFSRDTTAMFPEQSPDSDQPHLFAAMLIFDALGAYGCNYFPDPVTPFSEFSKTAEDAIFYPRETLRYKSGDVDELSILYAALLESLDIPTALILGPEGILSAFDTGVREDAYRQVAEDKNLLVIYEGTVWLPVDLTEVGNSFLTAWEKASQIVREWDSTGAGTIVSTRDSWQEYPPVLLGETTWVPGIPDKQEIDRLFSADSKFLAK
;
A
#
# COMPACT_ATOMS: atom_id res chain seq x y z
N MET A 1 -4.38 -42.93 -17.31
CA MET A 1 -4.65 -42.60 -15.88
C MET A 1 -5.12 -41.17 -15.81
N ARG A 2 -6.18 -40.93 -15.03
CA ARG A 2 -6.92 -39.66 -14.87
C ARG A 2 -6.03 -38.43 -14.62
N LYS A 3 -6.38 -37.30 -15.23
CA LYS A 3 -6.50 -35.99 -14.54
C LYS A 3 -7.54 -35.12 -15.27
N LYS A 4 -8.46 -34.58 -14.47
CA LYS A 4 -9.58 -33.69 -14.81
C LYS A 4 -9.06 -32.28 -15.15
N ILE A 5 -9.80 -31.53 -15.97
CA ILE A 5 -10.01 -30.05 -16.01
C ILE A 5 -11.14 -29.87 -17.05
N ILE A 6 -12.42 -29.68 -16.70
CA ILE A 6 -13.12 -28.41 -16.42
C ILE A 6 -12.64 -27.25 -17.29
N LEU A 7 -13.33 -26.98 -18.40
CA LEU A 7 -13.42 -25.62 -18.93
C LEU A 7 -14.80 -25.35 -19.54
N PHE A 8 -15.30 -24.18 -19.19
CA PHE A 8 -16.62 -23.58 -19.41
C PHE A 8 -17.06 -23.58 -20.89
N PHE A 9 -18.30 -24.02 -21.15
CA PHE A 9 -19.08 -23.52 -22.28
C PHE A 9 -20.32 -22.81 -21.73
N LEU A 10 -20.40 -21.51 -21.99
CA LEU A 10 -21.58 -20.70 -21.75
C LEU A 10 -22.64 -21.08 -22.80
N ILE A 11 -23.33 -22.19 -22.59
CA ILE A 11 -24.59 -22.49 -23.27
C ILE A 11 -25.68 -21.93 -22.35
N VAL A 12 -26.38 -20.90 -22.82
CA VAL A 12 -27.62 -20.43 -22.19
C VAL A 12 -28.65 -21.54 -22.34
N VAL A 13 -28.72 -22.43 -21.34
CA VAL A 13 -29.79 -23.41 -21.17
C VAL A 13 -30.83 -22.78 -20.24
N PHE A 14 -31.92 -22.26 -20.81
CA PHE A 14 -33.14 -22.05 -20.05
C PHE A 14 -33.78 -23.42 -19.78
N SER A 15 -33.48 -24.02 -18.63
CA SER A 15 -34.31 -25.09 -18.07
C SER A 15 -35.41 -24.46 -17.23
N THR A 16 -36.65 -24.48 -17.72
CA THR A 16 -37.83 -24.17 -16.92
C THR A 16 -38.04 -25.28 -15.88
N SER A 17 -37.58 -25.06 -14.65
CA SER A 17 -38.05 -25.81 -13.48
C SER A 17 -39.19 -25.03 -12.85
N CYS A 18 -40.41 -25.54 -13.01
CA CYS A 18 -41.57 -25.14 -12.23
C CYS A 18 -41.32 -25.45 -10.75
N VAL A 19 -41.20 -24.43 -9.91
CA VAL A 19 -41.57 -24.52 -8.49
C VAL A 19 -42.40 -23.29 -8.15
N THR A 20 -43.61 -23.58 -7.72
CA THR A 20 -44.70 -22.68 -7.34
C THR A 20 -44.37 -21.90 -6.06
N ASN A 21 -44.53 -20.57 -6.08
CA ASN A 21 -45.24 -19.83 -5.02
C ASN A 21 -45.54 -18.37 -5.44
N PRO A 22 -46.60 -17.76 -4.88
CA PRO A 22 -47.45 -16.80 -5.59
C PRO A 22 -46.97 -15.35 -5.44
N ILE A 23 -47.01 -14.59 -6.53
CA ILE A 23 -46.97 -13.12 -6.47
C ILE A 23 -48.35 -12.61 -6.88
N THR A 24 -48.90 -11.81 -5.97
CA THR A 24 -50.19 -11.13 -5.99
C THR A 24 -50.40 -10.26 -7.24
N GLU A 25 -51.66 -10.27 -7.70
CA GLU A 25 -52.23 -9.55 -8.84
C GLU A 25 -51.79 -8.09 -8.96
N THR A 26 -51.38 -7.68 -10.17
CA THR A 26 -51.74 -6.37 -10.72
C THR A 26 -51.96 -6.47 -12.23
N ASN A 27 -53.05 -5.84 -12.67
CA ASN A 27 -53.70 -5.97 -13.98
C ASN A 27 -52.86 -5.50 -15.18
N PHE A 28 -52.79 -6.30 -16.25
CA PHE A 28 -52.54 -5.83 -17.61
C PHE A 28 -53.45 -6.55 -18.62
N SER A 29 -54.11 -5.78 -19.48
CA SER A 29 -55.05 -6.24 -20.50
C SER A 29 -54.33 -6.62 -21.80
N VAL A 30 -54.68 -7.79 -22.37
CA VAL A 30 -54.11 -8.30 -23.62
C VAL A 30 -54.91 -7.77 -24.83
N ARG A 31 -54.24 -7.06 -25.75
CA ARG A 31 -54.76 -6.81 -27.12
C ARG A 31 -54.27 -7.92 -28.06
N LYS A 32 -55.18 -8.45 -28.90
CA LYS A 32 -54.87 -9.36 -30.02
C LYS A 32 -54.03 -8.66 -31.10
N MET A 33 -52.99 -9.32 -31.61
CA MET A 33 -52.21 -8.89 -32.79
C MET A 33 -52.68 -9.59 -34.10
N PRO A 34 -52.44 -9.00 -35.29
CA PRO A 34 -52.96 -9.49 -36.58
C PRO A 34 -52.07 -10.58 -37.26
N PRO A 35 -52.61 -11.34 -38.23
CA PRO A 35 -52.07 -12.63 -38.71
C PRO A 35 -50.88 -12.61 -39.70
N ASN A 36 -50.32 -11.45 -40.07
CA ASN A 36 -49.40 -11.37 -41.23
C ASN A 36 -47.90 -11.41 -40.92
N ILE A 37 -47.48 -11.83 -39.72
CA ILE A 37 -46.06 -11.92 -39.34
C ILE A 37 -45.38 -13.18 -39.94
N GLY A 38 -46.15 -14.23 -40.29
CA GLY A 38 -45.60 -15.52 -40.73
C GLY A 38 -44.85 -15.51 -42.08
N ILE A 39 -45.17 -14.57 -42.97
CA ILE A 39 -44.57 -14.54 -44.33
C ILE A 39 -43.26 -13.74 -44.37
N GLY A 40 -43.09 -12.75 -43.47
CA GLY A 40 -41.83 -11.99 -43.37
C GLY A 40 -40.67 -12.80 -42.82
N LEU A 41 -40.95 -13.81 -41.97
CA LEU A 41 -39.94 -14.66 -41.32
C LEU A 41 -39.30 -15.70 -42.25
N LEU A 42 -40.03 -16.19 -43.26
CA LEU A 42 -39.49 -17.13 -44.25
C LEU A 42 -38.49 -16.48 -45.23
N ALA A 43 -38.63 -15.17 -45.49
CA ALA A 43 -37.76 -14.45 -46.41
C ALA A 43 -36.34 -14.17 -45.85
N GLY A 44 -36.16 -14.18 -44.53
CA GLY A 44 -34.86 -13.99 -43.87
C GLY A 44 -34.05 -15.27 -43.66
N PHE A 45 -34.67 -16.44 -43.78
CA PHE A 45 -34.06 -17.73 -43.42
C PHE A 45 -33.06 -18.23 -44.48
N VAL A 46 -33.37 -18.04 -45.76
CA VAL A 46 -32.53 -18.54 -46.88
C VAL A 46 -31.19 -17.80 -46.99
N PRO A 47 -31.13 -16.45 -46.86
CA PRO A 47 -29.85 -15.73 -46.83
C PRO A 47 -29.01 -16.01 -45.58
N GLY A 48 -29.64 -16.13 -44.40
CA GLY A 48 -28.95 -16.35 -43.13
C GLY A 48 -28.30 -17.73 -43.02
N LEU A 49 -28.96 -18.79 -43.53
CA LEU A 49 -28.40 -20.13 -43.58
C LEU A 49 -27.21 -20.22 -44.56
N ALA A 50 -27.27 -19.48 -45.67
CA ALA A 50 -26.18 -19.41 -46.65
C ALA A 50 -24.96 -18.64 -46.10
N GLN A 51 -25.17 -17.59 -45.30
CA GLN A 51 -24.08 -16.87 -44.61
C GLN A 51 -23.41 -17.72 -43.52
N PHE A 52 -24.20 -18.48 -42.75
CA PHE A 52 -23.69 -19.38 -41.72
C PHE A 52 -22.85 -20.53 -42.30
N LEU A 53 -23.31 -21.15 -43.40
CA LEU A 53 -22.57 -22.23 -44.08
C LEU A 53 -21.27 -21.75 -44.77
N ASN A 54 -21.14 -20.45 -45.03
CA ASN A 54 -19.94 -19.83 -45.59
C ASN A 54 -18.98 -19.24 -44.54
N GLY A 55 -19.25 -19.43 -43.24
CA GLY A 55 -18.27 -19.18 -42.17
C GLY A 55 -18.10 -17.72 -41.70
N GLU A 56 -19.01 -16.81 -42.04
CA GLU A 56 -18.93 -15.41 -41.59
C GLU A 56 -20.06 -15.07 -40.58
N TYR A 57 -19.65 -14.81 -39.33
CA TYR A 57 -20.39 -14.24 -38.19
C TYR A 57 -21.27 -15.13 -37.27
N LEU A 58 -21.18 -14.80 -35.97
CA LEU A 58 -21.91 -15.38 -34.82
C LEU A 58 -23.43 -15.09 -34.85
N GLU A 59 -23.87 -14.05 -35.57
CA GLU A 59 -25.28 -13.63 -35.64
C GLU A 59 -26.16 -14.64 -36.40
N GLY A 60 -25.64 -15.33 -37.43
CA GLY A 60 -26.38 -16.35 -38.18
C GLY A 60 -26.82 -17.55 -37.33
N ALA A 61 -26.00 -17.93 -36.33
CA ALA A 61 -26.30 -18.99 -35.39
C ALA A 61 -27.45 -18.61 -34.42
N VAL A 62 -27.53 -17.33 -34.04
CA VAL A 62 -28.57 -16.79 -33.15
C VAL A 62 -29.94 -16.83 -33.84
N TYR A 63 -30.00 -16.49 -35.13
CA TYR A 63 -31.24 -16.54 -35.92
C TYR A 63 -31.75 -17.98 -36.13
N ALA A 64 -30.85 -18.95 -36.35
CA ALA A 64 -31.21 -20.36 -36.47
C ALA A 64 -31.75 -20.94 -35.14
N ALA A 65 -31.14 -20.57 -34.01
CA ALA A 65 -31.57 -21.01 -32.67
C ALA A 65 -32.94 -20.41 -32.27
N ALA A 66 -33.18 -19.13 -32.59
CA ALA A 66 -34.47 -18.49 -32.35
C ALA A 66 -35.62 -19.15 -33.13
N PHE A 67 -35.35 -19.65 -34.35
CA PHE A 67 -36.34 -20.36 -35.17
C PHE A 67 -36.70 -21.73 -34.59
N ALA A 68 -35.71 -22.49 -34.10
CA ALA A 68 -35.94 -23.79 -33.47
C ALA A 68 -36.78 -23.68 -32.17
N GLY A 69 -36.52 -22.63 -31.35
CA GLY A 69 -37.32 -22.36 -30.15
C GLY A 69 -38.77 -21.98 -30.45
N SER A 70 -39.03 -21.31 -31.58
CA SER A 70 -40.37 -20.86 -31.99
C SER A 70 -41.29 -22.03 -32.41
N ILE A 71 -40.73 -23.07 -33.04
CA ILE A 71 -41.48 -24.28 -33.44
C ILE A 71 -41.91 -25.09 -32.21
N VAL A 72 -41.08 -25.13 -31.16
CA VAL A 72 -41.41 -25.81 -29.91
C VAL A 72 -42.47 -25.04 -29.10
N GLY A 73 -42.43 -23.71 -29.12
CA GLY A 73 -43.43 -22.86 -28.44
C GLY A 73 -44.84 -22.95 -29.04
N MET A 74 -44.96 -23.14 -30.36
CA MET A 74 -46.27 -23.28 -31.03
C MET A 74 -46.93 -24.66 -30.82
N ALA A 75 -46.21 -25.66 -30.31
CA ALA A 75 -46.78 -26.97 -29.99
C ALA A 75 -47.44 -27.04 -28.60
N VAL A 76 -47.34 -25.99 -27.76
CA VAL A 76 -47.76 -26.02 -26.34
C VAL A 76 -48.94 -25.08 -26.02
N SER A 77 -49.53 -24.36 -26.99
CA SER A 77 -50.73 -23.54 -26.73
C SER A 77 -52.02 -24.23 -27.21
N SER A 78 -52.59 -25.13 -26.41
CA SER A 78 -54.00 -25.53 -26.55
C SER A 78 -54.86 -24.75 -25.54
N GLU A 79 -55.90 -24.08 -26.04
CA GLU A 79 -56.81 -23.20 -25.30
C GLU A 79 -57.51 -23.93 -24.14
N ALA A 80 -57.45 -23.35 -22.93
CA ALA A 80 -58.27 -23.75 -21.79
C ALA A 80 -59.62 -23.00 -21.83
N VAL A 81 -60.73 -23.73 -21.94
CA VAL A 81 -62.09 -23.20 -21.74
C VAL A 81 -62.49 -23.48 -20.28
N PRO A 82 -63.02 -22.50 -19.52
CA PRO A 82 -63.28 -22.70 -18.10
C PRO A 82 -64.65 -23.35 -17.86
N SER A 83 -64.67 -24.48 -17.16
CA SER A 83 -65.84 -24.94 -16.41
C SER A 83 -65.41 -25.74 -15.18
N GLY A 84 -65.89 -25.34 -14.01
CA GLY A 84 -65.47 -25.88 -12.72
C GLY A 84 -65.92 -27.33 -12.49
N SER A 85 -64.93 -28.22 -12.40
CA SER A 85 -64.85 -29.43 -11.56
C SER A 85 -63.65 -30.26 -12.04
N ASP A 86 -62.86 -30.80 -11.12
CA ASP A 86 -61.58 -31.48 -11.37
C ASP A 86 -61.68 -32.66 -12.36
N SER A 87 -61.25 -32.44 -13.62
CA SER A 87 -60.49 -33.35 -14.51
C SER A 87 -60.60 -32.89 -15.98
N VAL A 88 -59.46 -32.71 -16.66
CA VAL A 88 -59.40 -32.46 -18.11
C VAL A 88 -59.18 -33.81 -18.81
N SER A 89 -60.15 -34.26 -19.59
CA SER A 89 -60.00 -35.41 -20.49
C SER A 89 -59.90 -34.93 -21.94
N LEU A 90 -58.83 -35.33 -22.63
CA LEU A 90 -58.61 -35.05 -24.05
C LEU A 90 -59.30 -36.15 -24.87
N VAL A 91 -60.26 -35.78 -25.73
CA VAL A 91 -60.89 -36.70 -26.70
C VAL A 91 -60.42 -36.31 -28.11
N PRO A 92 -59.75 -37.20 -28.86
CA PRO A 92 -59.34 -36.91 -30.24
C PRO A 92 -60.52 -37.05 -31.21
N LYS A 93 -60.53 -36.22 -32.27
CA LYS A 93 -61.45 -36.38 -33.41
C LYS A 93 -61.09 -37.64 -34.22
N PRO A 94 -62.05 -38.32 -34.87
CA PRO A 94 -61.75 -39.48 -35.72
C PRO A 94 -60.91 -39.05 -36.94
N GLY A 95 -59.76 -39.70 -37.15
CA GLY A 95 -58.93 -39.54 -38.35
C GLY A 95 -57.52 -38.98 -38.16
N TYR A 96 -57.07 -38.70 -36.93
CA TYR A 96 -55.70 -38.28 -36.64
C TYR A 96 -55.06 -39.19 -35.60
N GLU A 97 -53.97 -39.88 -35.94
CA GLU A 97 -53.13 -40.58 -34.97
C GLU A 97 -52.28 -39.56 -34.20
N VAL A 98 -52.37 -39.57 -32.88
CA VAL A 98 -51.46 -38.83 -32.02
C VAL A 98 -50.13 -39.57 -31.99
N ILE A 99 -49.15 -39.10 -32.77
CA ILE A 99 -47.76 -39.49 -32.57
C ILE A 99 -47.36 -38.91 -31.21
N SER A 100 -47.17 -39.78 -30.22
CA SER A 100 -46.80 -39.38 -28.87
C SER A 100 -45.50 -38.55 -28.90
N GLY A 101 -45.50 -37.40 -28.23
CA GLY A 101 -44.43 -36.38 -28.29
C GLY A 101 -43.03 -36.87 -27.92
N LEU A 102 -42.89 -38.03 -27.27
CA LEU A 102 -41.58 -38.65 -27.02
C LEU A 102 -40.87 -39.08 -28.33
N SER A 103 -41.61 -39.46 -29.37
CA SER A 103 -41.03 -39.98 -30.62
C SER A 103 -40.36 -38.88 -31.45
N ILE A 104 -40.90 -37.67 -31.41
CA ILE A 104 -40.36 -36.51 -32.14
C ILE A 104 -39.15 -35.92 -31.41
N VAL A 105 -39.20 -35.83 -30.07
CA VAL A 105 -38.06 -35.35 -29.27
C VAL A 105 -36.86 -36.31 -29.39
N ALA A 106 -37.09 -37.62 -29.43
CA ALA A 106 -36.03 -38.61 -29.64
C ALA A 106 -35.40 -38.49 -31.04
N LEU A 107 -36.20 -38.30 -32.10
CA LEU A 107 -35.71 -38.12 -33.47
C LEU A 107 -34.91 -36.82 -33.63
N VAL A 108 -35.39 -35.72 -33.05
CA VAL A 108 -34.71 -34.41 -33.09
C VAL A 108 -33.43 -34.44 -32.25
N SER A 109 -33.44 -35.08 -31.07
CA SER A 109 -32.25 -35.23 -30.22
C SER A 109 -31.16 -36.08 -30.88
N THR A 110 -31.56 -37.17 -31.56
CA THR A 110 -30.61 -38.05 -32.27
C THR A 110 -30.04 -37.36 -33.52
N PHE A 111 -30.84 -36.55 -34.22
CA PHE A 111 -30.39 -35.78 -35.38
C PHE A 111 -29.46 -34.61 -34.99
N ILE A 112 -29.77 -33.90 -33.91
CA ILE A 112 -28.91 -32.83 -33.36
C ILE A 112 -27.59 -33.40 -32.83
N SER A 113 -27.62 -34.56 -32.17
CA SER A 113 -26.40 -35.19 -31.66
C SER A 113 -25.51 -35.72 -32.79
N SER A 114 -26.09 -36.33 -33.84
CA SER A 114 -25.28 -36.85 -34.96
C SER A 114 -24.73 -35.75 -35.86
N MET A 115 -25.48 -34.65 -36.07
CA MET A 115 -24.94 -33.45 -36.72
C MET A 115 -23.91 -32.75 -35.85
N GLY A 116 -24.10 -32.69 -34.53
CA GLY A 116 -23.13 -32.15 -33.57
C GLY A 116 -21.81 -32.89 -33.65
N ASP A 117 -21.82 -34.22 -33.57
CA ASP A 117 -20.59 -35.02 -33.66
C ASP A 117 -19.95 -34.93 -35.05
N ALA A 118 -20.73 -34.97 -36.13
CA ALA A 118 -20.17 -34.85 -37.49
C ALA A 118 -19.59 -33.45 -37.78
N LEU A 119 -20.25 -32.39 -37.30
CA LEU A 119 -19.77 -31.02 -37.43
C LEU A 119 -18.56 -30.75 -36.53
N ILE A 120 -18.54 -31.25 -35.30
CA ILE A 120 -17.38 -31.15 -34.40
C ILE A 120 -16.20 -31.91 -34.99
N THR A 121 -16.41 -33.15 -35.44
CA THR A 121 -15.32 -33.97 -36.00
C THR A 121 -14.80 -33.40 -37.31
N THR A 122 -15.66 -32.84 -38.16
CA THR A 122 -15.24 -32.20 -39.42
C THR A 122 -14.58 -30.85 -39.13
N TRP A 123 -15.12 -30.03 -38.23
CA TRP A 123 -14.54 -28.73 -37.87
C TRP A 123 -13.19 -28.86 -37.15
N VAL A 124 -13.04 -29.81 -36.22
CA VAL A 124 -11.76 -30.13 -35.55
C VAL A 124 -10.72 -30.68 -36.55
N ARG A 125 -11.16 -31.38 -37.59
CA ARG A 125 -10.27 -31.95 -38.62
C ARG A 125 -9.89 -30.97 -39.74
N THR A 126 -10.65 -29.88 -39.89
CA THR A 126 -10.44 -28.87 -40.95
C THR A 126 -9.80 -27.59 -40.42
N ASN A 127 -10.05 -27.23 -39.15
CA ASN A 127 -9.42 -26.09 -38.49
C ASN A 127 -8.35 -26.62 -37.54
N GLN A 128 -7.09 -26.22 -37.75
CA GLN A 128 -5.90 -26.64 -37.01
C GLN A 128 -6.03 -26.37 -35.50
N TYR A 129 -6.73 -27.25 -34.80
CA TYR A 129 -7.05 -27.10 -33.38
C TYR A 129 -5.82 -27.29 -32.50
N ASP A 130 -4.89 -28.15 -32.94
CA ASP A 130 -3.60 -28.32 -32.28
C ASP A 130 -2.74 -27.06 -32.43
N ASP A 131 -2.71 -26.42 -33.60
CA ASP A 131 -2.05 -25.11 -33.76
C ASP A 131 -2.75 -24.01 -32.96
N LEU A 132 -4.08 -24.04 -32.79
CA LEU A 132 -4.81 -23.05 -32.00
C LEU A 132 -4.62 -23.24 -30.49
N LEU A 133 -4.48 -24.48 -30.01
CA LEU A 133 -4.17 -24.77 -28.59
C LEU A 133 -2.69 -24.49 -28.30
N GLU A 134 -1.79 -24.86 -29.20
CA GLU A 134 -0.37 -24.52 -29.11
C GLU A 134 -0.14 -23.00 -29.23
N ASN A 135 -0.93 -22.30 -30.07
CA ASN A 135 -0.96 -20.84 -30.10
C ASN A 135 -1.66 -20.24 -28.89
N ALA A 136 -2.70 -20.85 -28.31
CA ALA A 136 -3.33 -20.35 -27.09
C ALA A 136 -2.38 -20.43 -25.88
N ASP A 137 -1.59 -21.50 -25.77
CA ASP A 137 -0.50 -21.61 -24.78
C ASP A 137 0.67 -20.66 -25.08
N ARG A 138 0.95 -20.34 -26.35
CA ARG A 138 1.88 -19.24 -26.72
C ARG A 138 1.31 -17.84 -26.45
N LEU A 139 -0.01 -17.68 -26.56
CA LEU A 139 -0.76 -16.42 -26.37
C LEU A 139 -1.08 -16.12 -24.90
N GLN A 140 -0.89 -17.07 -23.97
CA GLN A 140 -1.12 -16.80 -22.55
C GLN A 140 -0.05 -15.93 -21.89
N GLY A 141 1.03 -15.58 -22.58
CA GLY A 141 2.11 -14.80 -21.99
C GLY A 141 2.67 -15.57 -20.79
N ASN A 142 3.56 -16.53 -21.06
CA ASN A 142 4.05 -17.51 -20.08
C ASN A 142 5.02 -16.91 -19.04
N LEU A 143 4.73 -15.70 -18.55
CA LEU A 143 5.29 -15.13 -17.35
C LEU A 143 4.49 -15.65 -16.14
N VAL A 144 5.20 -16.32 -15.23
CA VAL A 144 4.62 -16.87 -14.01
C VAL A 144 5.13 -16.09 -12.81
N VAL A 145 4.22 -15.47 -12.07
CA VAL A 145 4.50 -14.93 -10.73
C VAL A 145 4.56 -16.09 -9.74
N LYS A 146 5.76 -16.41 -9.24
CA LYS A 146 6.02 -17.50 -8.29
C LYS A 146 5.75 -17.08 -6.86
N GLU A 147 6.18 -15.87 -6.52
CA GLU A 147 6.03 -15.27 -5.20
C GLU A 147 5.78 -13.77 -5.39
N LEU A 148 4.93 -13.21 -4.54
CA LEU A 148 4.67 -11.79 -4.47
C LEU A 148 4.43 -11.44 -3.00
N VAL A 149 5.32 -10.64 -2.43
CA VAL A 149 5.28 -10.21 -1.04
C VAL A 149 5.51 -8.72 -1.01
N ILE A 150 4.66 -8.01 -0.26
CA ILE A 150 4.85 -6.62 0.12
C ILE A 150 5.00 -6.63 1.64
N ASP A 151 6.08 -6.03 2.12
CA ASP A 151 6.39 -5.95 3.54
C ASP A 151 5.43 -4.98 4.24
N PRO A 152 5.30 -5.02 5.59
CA PRO A 152 4.55 -4.00 6.31
C PRO A 152 5.11 -2.60 6.00
N LEU A 153 4.23 -1.70 5.58
CA LEU A 153 4.61 -0.33 5.22
C LEU A 153 4.32 0.59 6.40
N TYR A 154 5.36 1.23 6.92
CA TYR A 154 5.26 2.25 7.95
C TYR A 154 5.02 3.63 7.33
N ALA A 155 3.98 4.32 7.78
CA ALA A 155 3.66 5.66 7.31
C ALA A 155 4.75 6.69 7.61
N ALA A 156 5.52 6.49 8.69
CA ALA A 156 6.66 7.33 9.04
C ALA A 156 7.85 7.24 8.05
N HIS A 157 7.89 6.22 7.17
CA HIS A 157 9.01 6.02 6.24
C HIS A 157 8.59 6.11 4.77
N TYR A 158 7.42 6.67 4.49
CA TYR A 158 6.86 6.67 3.14
C TYR A 158 7.75 7.30 2.07
N ARG A 159 8.59 8.26 2.48
CA ARG A 159 9.52 8.98 1.60
C ARG A 159 10.72 8.13 1.17
N SER A 160 11.14 7.16 1.99
CA SER A 160 12.27 6.28 1.65
C SER A 160 11.87 5.15 0.70
N TYR A 161 10.59 4.85 0.52
CA TYR A 161 10.17 3.75 -0.39
C TYR A 161 10.47 4.00 -1.88
N ILE A 162 10.99 5.17 -2.24
CA ILE A 162 11.51 5.47 -3.58
C ILE A 162 12.81 4.72 -3.88
N ASP A 163 13.64 4.47 -2.87
CA ASP A 163 14.96 3.83 -2.97
C ASP A 163 15.14 2.67 -1.98
N HIS A 164 14.19 2.46 -1.07
CA HIS A 164 14.08 1.29 -0.21
C HIS A 164 12.99 0.35 -0.71
N PRO A 165 13.27 -0.95 -0.83
CA PRO A 165 12.30 -1.90 -1.33
C PRO A 165 11.12 -2.04 -0.36
N ILE A 166 9.90 -2.00 -0.91
CA ILE A 166 8.64 -2.27 -0.20
C ILE A 166 8.26 -3.75 -0.22
N GLY A 167 9.06 -4.58 -0.88
CA GLY A 167 8.83 -6.00 -1.04
C GLY A 167 9.50 -6.54 -2.30
N ARG A 168 9.02 -7.71 -2.74
CA ARG A 168 9.62 -8.44 -3.86
C ARG A 168 8.60 -9.23 -4.67
N ILE A 169 8.91 -9.40 -5.95
CA ILE A 169 8.21 -10.29 -6.86
C ILE A 169 9.19 -11.26 -7.52
N THR A 170 8.84 -12.54 -7.53
CA THR A 170 9.62 -13.57 -8.22
C THR A 170 8.93 -13.94 -9.52
N LEU A 171 9.53 -13.57 -10.64
CA LEU A 171 9.04 -13.83 -11.98
C LEU A 171 9.79 -14.99 -12.62
N SER A 172 9.05 -15.88 -13.29
CA SER A 172 9.60 -17.04 -14.00
C SER A 172 9.10 -17.05 -15.43
N ASN A 173 10.02 -17.16 -16.40
CA ASN A 173 9.68 -17.26 -17.80
C ASN A 173 9.53 -18.73 -18.20
N SER A 174 8.29 -19.22 -18.30
CA SER A 174 7.98 -20.55 -18.83
C SER A 174 7.65 -20.55 -20.33
N SER A 175 7.88 -19.42 -21.02
CA SER A 175 7.67 -19.32 -22.47
C SER A 175 8.80 -19.99 -23.26
N ALA A 176 8.57 -20.22 -24.54
CA ALA A 176 9.61 -20.70 -25.45
C ALA A 176 10.62 -19.62 -25.85
N GLU A 177 10.40 -18.36 -25.48
CA GLU A 177 11.11 -17.19 -26.00
C GLU A 177 11.61 -16.29 -24.85
N THR A 178 12.38 -15.25 -25.16
CA THR A 178 12.80 -14.27 -24.14
C THR A 178 11.71 -13.25 -23.93
N ILE A 179 11.32 -13.02 -22.68
CA ILE A 179 10.40 -11.95 -22.31
C ILE A 179 11.21 -10.64 -22.22
N ARG A 180 10.69 -9.54 -22.76
CA ARG A 180 11.37 -8.23 -22.81
C ARG A 180 10.48 -7.12 -22.26
N ASN A 181 11.11 -6.00 -21.89
CA ASN A 181 10.44 -4.77 -21.44
C ASN A 181 9.46 -5.02 -20.28
N ILE A 182 9.92 -5.74 -19.26
CA ILE A 182 9.08 -6.09 -18.11
C ILE A 182 8.99 -4.84 -17.23
N ARG A 183 7.81 -4.21 -17.19
CA ARG A 183 7.48 -3.10 -16.30
C ARG A 183 6.53 -3.60 -15.24
N ILE A 184 6.86 -3.35 -13.97
CA ILE A 184 6.05 -3.75 -12.83
C ILE A 184 5.53 -2.47 -12.20
N VAL A 185 4.21 -2.36 -12.06
CA VAL A 185 3.53 -1.23 -11.44
C VAL A 185 2.81 -1.72 -10.19
N PHE A 186 3.00 -1.02 -9.07
CA PHE A 186 2.28 -1.26 -7.84
C PHE A 186 1.23 -0.17 -7.66
N GLU A 187 -0.01 -0.58 -7.39
CA GLU A 187 -1.15 0.33 -7.20
C GLU A 187 -1.84 0.04 -5.87
N VAL A 188 -2.04 1.10 -5.08
CA VAL A 188 -2.81 1.09 -3.84
C VAL A 188 -3.78 2.25 -3.97
N LYS A 189 -5.07 1.93 -3.91
CA LYS A 189 -6.13 2.93 -4.09
C LYS A 189 -5.93 4.07 -3.09
N ASP A 190 -6.07 5.30 -3.57
CA ASP A 190 -6.06 6.55 -2.80
C ASP A 190 -4.69 7.00 -2.21
N TYR A 191 -3.61 6.23 -2.38
CA TYR A 191 -2.32 6.53 -1.71
C TYR A 191 -1.08 6.70 -2.62
N LEU A 192 -1.10 6.19 -3.85
CA LEU A 192 0.05 6.26 -4.77
C LEU A 192 -0.09 7.35 -5.84
N SER A 193 1.05 7.89 -6.28
CA SER A 193 1.12 8.60 -7.55
C SER A 193 0.90 7.61 -8.69
N ARG A 194 -0.11 7.86 -9.53
CA ARG A 194 -0.46 6.97 -10.66
C ARG A 194 0.71 6.86 -11.64
N ASP A 195 0.83 5.68 -12.25
CA ASP A 195 1.65 5.38 -13.43
C ASP A 195 3.19 5.37 -13.25
N GLU A 196 3.71 5.29 -12.01
CA GLU A 196 5.14 5.05 -11.78
C GLU A 196 5.48 3.55 -11.75
N ASP A 197 6.58 3.19 -12.43
CA ASP A 197 7.10 1.83 -12.41
C ASP A 197 7.72 1.54 -11.04
N SER A 198 7.21 0.52 -10.37
CA SER A 198 7.79 -0.04 -9.15
C SER A 198 9.12 -0.74 -9.43
N ALA A 199 9.25 -1.37 -10.60
CA ALA A 199 10.49 -1.95 -11.08
C ALA A 199 10.48 -2.15 -12.60
N HIS A 200 11.68 -2.20 -13.19
CA HIS A 200 11.87 -2.47 -14.61
C HIS A 200 12.96 -3.51 -14.85
N VAL A 201 12.66 -4.52 -15.68
CA VAL A 201 13.60 -5.56 -16.10
C VAL A 201 13.65 -5.63 -17.63
N ALA A 202 14.82 -5.36 -18.20
CA ALA A 202 14.99 -5.28 -19.65
C ALA A 202 14.65 -6.61 -20.37
N SER A 203 15.04 -7.74 -19.78
CA SER A 203 14.69 -9.06 -20.32
C SER A 203 14.78 -10.17 -19.28
N LEU A 204 13.92 -11.17 -19.44
CA LEU A 204 13.96 -12.45 -18.72
C LEU A 204 14.08 -13.58 -19.75
N PRO A 205 15.28 -14.17 -19.93
CA PRO A 205 15.52 -15.33 -20.79
C PRO A 205 14.60 -16.51 -20.51
N LYS A 206 14.48 -17.40 -21.51
CA LYS A 206 13.70 -18.63 -21.40
C LYS A 206 14.13 -19.47 -20.19
N ASN A 207 13.16 -20.01 -19.45
CA ASN A 207 13.35 -20.84 -18.26
C ASN A 207 14.08 -20.14 -17.10
N GLU A 208 14.33 -18.84 -17.19
CA GLU A 208 14.94 -18.08 -16.11
C GLU A 208 13.88 -17.70 -15.07
N THR A 209 14.31 -17.70 -13.81
CA THR A 209 13.54 -17.15 -12.69
C THR A 209 14.37 -16.06 -12.05
N ARG A 210 13.73 -14.92 -11.75
CA ARG A 210 14.39 -13.74 -11.19
C ARG A 210 13.53 -13.15 -10.08
N GLU A 211 14.17 -12.88 -8.95
CA GLU A 211 13.62 -12.06 -7.88
C GLU A 211 13.89 -10.59 -8.19
N ILE A 212 12.88 -9.75 -7.98
CA ILE A 212 12.90 -8.33 -8.32
C ILE A 212 12.35 -7.57 -7.11
N GLU A 213 13.15 -6.65 -6.60
CA GLU A 213 12.74 -5.70 -5.57
C GLU A 213 11.72 -4.71 -6.13
N LEU A 214 10.74 -4.36 -5.31
CA LEU A 214 9.65 -3.44 -5.65
C LEU A 214 9.82 -2.14 -4.86
N PHE A 215 9.68 -1.00 -5.54
CA PHE A 215 9.72 0.34 -4.94
C PHE A 215 8.39 1.05 -5.12
N ALA A 216 8.15 2.11 -4.36
CA ALA A 216 6.92 2.89 -4.48
C ALA A 216 7.09 4.35 -4.07
N ARG A 217 6.44 5.24 -4.83
CA ARG A 217 6.30 6.66 -4.47
C ARG A 217 4.91 6.92 -3.92
N PHE A 218 4.85 7.17 -2.62
CA PHE A 218 3.62 7.60 -1.94
C PHE A 218 3.51 9.13 -1.91
N GLY A 219 2.28 9.63 -1.98
CA GLY A 219 2.00 11.05 -1.73
C GLY A 219 1.93 11.36 -0.24
N ASP A 220 1.97 12.65 0.11
CA ASP A 220 2.00 13.12 1.51
C ASP A 220 0.79 12.69 2.35
N GLY A 221 -0.34 12.34 1.71
CA GLY A 221 -1.50 11.76 2.38
C GLY A 221 -1.21 10.44 3.10
N PHE A 222 -0.14 9.74 2.75
CA PHE A 222 0.27 8.50 3.41
C PHE A 222 0.73 8.74 4.87
N ALA A 223 1.33 9.90 5.15
CA ALA A 223 1.75 10.29 6.51
C ALA A 223 0.57 10.55 7.46
N ALA A 224 -0.66 10.66 6.94
CA ALA A 224 -1.86 10.96 7.72
C ALA A 224 -2.59 9.71 8.26
N ILE A 225 -2.09 8.50 7.97
CA ILE A 225 -2.74 7.25 8.37
C ILE A 225 -2.65 7.07 9.88
N THR A 226 -3.78 7.15 10.59
CA THR A 226 -3.83 7.09 12.06
C THR A 226 -4.06 5.69 12.61
N GLU A 227 -4.49 4.74 11.78
CA GLU A 227 -4.80 3.38 12.22
C GLU A 227 -4.07 2.35 11.36
N SER A 228 -3.45 1.35 12.01
CA SER A 228 -2.84 0.23 11.31
C SER A 228 -3.92 -0.68 10.72
N THR A 229 -3.89 -0.88 9.40
CA THR A 229 -4.97 -1.56 8.69
C THR A 229 -4.46 -2.45 7.56
N PRO A 230 -5.06 -3.65 7.35
CA PRO A 230 -4.76 -4.46 6.18
C PRO A 230 -5.28 -3.76 4.91
N MET A 231 -4.43 -3.66 3.90
CA MET A 231 -4.73 -3.07 2.60
C MET A 231 -4.67 -4.11 1.50
N VAL A 232 -5.42 -3.85 0.43
CA VAL A 232 -5.35 -4.61 -0.82
C VAL A 232 -4.81 -3.68 -1.90
N GLY A 233 -3.66 -4.03 -2.46
CA GLY A 233 -3.09 -3.42 -3.64
C GLY A 233 -3.21 -4.32 -4.86
N GLU A 234 -2.80 -3.81 -6.01
CA GLU A 234 -2.66 -4.55 -7.26
C GLU A 234 -1.24 -4.38 -7.82
N ILE A 235 -0.61 -5.48 -8.21
CA ILE A 235 0.58 -5.47 -9.05
C ILE A 235 0.15 -5.72 -10.48
N THR A 236 0.50 -4.80 -11.37
CA THR A 236 0.34 -4.95 -12.82
C THR A 236 1.71 -5.13 -13.47
N VAL A 237 1.90 -6.26 -14.16
CA VAL A 237 3.12 -6.55 -14.92
C VAL A 237 2.82 -6.42 -16.41
N TYR A 238 3.45 -5.44 -17.05
CA TYR A 238 3.45 -5.26 -18.51
C TYR A 238 4.73 -5.86 -19.08
N TYR A 239 4.64 -6.59 -20.19
CA TYR A 239 5.80 -7.23 -20.82
C TYR A 239 5.52 -7.61 -22.26
N SER A 240 6.58 -7.87 -23.02
CA SER A 240 6.49 -8.27 -24.43
C SER A 240 7.14 -9.63 -24.72
N ILE A 241 6.53 -10.39 -25.63
CA ILE A 241 7.08 -11.64 -26.19
C ILE A 241 6.97 -11.55 -27.70
N SER A 242 8.10 -11.66 -28.41
CA SER A 242 8.17 -11.49 -29.87
C SER A 242 7.48 -10.21 -30.40
N GLY A 243 7.54 -9.13 -29.63
CA GLY A 243 6.94 -7.84 -29.99
C GLY A 243 5.43 -7.72 -29.73
N THR A 244 4.79 -8.77 -29.24
CA THR A 244 3.41 -8.70 -28.74
C THR A 244 3.43 -8.31 -27.27
N GLU A 245 2.67 -7.28 -26.91
CA GLU A 245 2.53 -6.80 -25.53
C GLU A 245 1.48 -7.61 -24.76
N PHE A 246 1.76 -7.88 -23.50
CA PHE A 246 0.93 -8.62 -22.56
C PHE A 246 0.81 -7.85 -21.23
N THR A 247 -0.25 -8.15 -20.49
CA THR A 247 -0.50 -7.57 -19.17
C THR A 247 -1.01 -8.65 -18.23
N GLN A 248 -0.43 -8.72 -17.04
CA GLN A 248 -0.86 -9.62 -15.97
C GLN A 248 -1.10 -8.82 -14.69
N LYS A 249 -2.27 -8.98 -14.09
CA LYS A 249 -2.65 -8.33 -12.82
C LYS A 249 -2.68 -9.35 -11.69
N LYS A 250 -2.17 -8.97 -10.52
CA LYS A 250 -2.19 -9.79 -9.30
C LYS A 250 -2.59 -8.93 -8.11
N PRO A 251 -3.69 -9.25 -7.40
CA PRO A 251 -3.97 -8.62 -6.13
C PRO A 251 -2.90 -9.03 -5.11
N VAL A 252 -2.53 -8.11 -4.23
CA VAL A 252 -1.62 -8.35 -3.12
C VAL A 252 -2.17 -7.73 -1.84
N THR A 253 -2.07 -8.46 -0.74
CA THR A 253 -2.48 -7.99 0.58
C THR A 253 -1.26 -7.68 1.41
N PHE A 254 -1.27 -6.53 2.08
CA PHE A 254 -0.21 -6.08 2.97
C PHE A 254 -0.79 -5.26 4.11
N ARG A 255 0.04 -4.81 5.05
CA ARG A 255 -0.39 -3.95 6.15
C ARG A 255 0.26 -2.58 5.99
N ILE A 256 -0.53 -1.54 6.23
CA ILE A 256 0.04 -0.22 6.53
C ILE A 256 -0.01 -0.04 8.04
N GLN A 257 1.10 0.38 8.62
CA GLN A 257 1.20 0.74 10.03
C GLN A 257 0.95 2.23 10.22
N HIS A 258 0.32 2.58 11.35
CA HIS A 258 -0.06 3.96 11.65
C HIS A 258 1.15 4.91 11.66
N ARG A 259 0.87 6.21 11.55
CA ARG A 259 1.87 7.27 11.39
C ARG A 259 2.90 7.38 12.51
N ASN A 260 2.64 6.85 13.69
CA ASN A 260 3.59 6.85 14.80
C ASN A 260 4.41 5.56 14.86
N ALA A 261 4.01 4.52 14.12
CA ALA A 261 4.66 3.22 14.17
C ALA A 261 5.95 3.19 13.37
N PHE A 262 6.93 2.45 13.88
CA PHE A 262 8.13 2.02 13.17
C PHE A 262 8.69 0.73 13.78
N ASN A 263 9.84 0.29 13.27
CA ASN A 263 10.59 -0.82 13.84
C ASN A 263 12.09 -0.49 13.90
N TRP A 264 12.81 -1.25 14.73
CA TRP A 264 14.23 -1.03 15.04
C TRP A 264 15.20 -1.87 14.20
N ASP A 265 14.79 -2.33 13.01
CA ASP A 265 15.64 -3.16 12.15
C ASP A 265 16.84 -2.37 11.59
N ASP A 266 16.64 -1.06 11.41
CA ASP A 266 17.64 -0.05 11.15
C ASP A 266 17.40 1.14 12.11
N VAL A 267 18.35 1.36 13.02
CA VAL A 267 18.28 2.44 14.02
C VAL A 267 18.17 3.83 13.41
N ARG A 268 18.59 4.01 12.15
CA ARG A 268 18.51 5.30 11.46
C ARG A 268 17.07 5.72 11.17
N LYS A 269 16.12 4.77 11.12
CA LYS A 269 14.70 5.06 10.85
C LYS A 269 14.09 6.10 11.81
N ILE A 270 14.56 6.15 13.05
CA ILE A 270 14.06 7.11 14.05
C ILE A 270 14.22 8.57 13.60
N VAL A 271 15.24 8.89 12.77
CA VAL A 271 15.46 10.29 12.35
C VAL A 271 14.35 10.80 11.43
N SER A 272 13.56 9.90 10.82
CA SER A 272 12.38 10.29 10.02
C SER A 272 11.32 11.03 10.85
N PHE A 273 11.33 10.87 12.18
CA PHE A 273 10.47 11.60 13.10
C PHE A 273 11.02 12.98 13.49
N VAL A 274 12.28 13.31 13.16
CA VAL A 274 12.88 14.62 13.45
C VAL A 274 12.34 15.64 12.42
N THR A 275 11.12 16.13 12.62
CA THR A 275 10.43 17.03 11.69
C THR A 275 10.81 18.49 11.97
N SER A 276 12.01 18.91 11.55
CA SER A 276 12.56 20.26 11.83
C SER A 276 11.85 21.40 11.08
N ASP A 277 11.29 21.13 9.91
CA ASP A 277 10.56 22.11 9.08
C ASP A 277 9.10 22.31 9.52
N ASP A 278 8.68 21.58 10.55
CA ASP A 278 7.31 21.62 11.05
C ASP A 278 6.98 22.95 11.74
N TYR A 279 5.88 23.62 11.37
CA TYR A 279 5.56 24.97 11.83
C TYR A 279 5.55 25.16 13.35
N PRO A 280 4.92 24.29 14.18
CA PRO A 280 5.01 24.37 15.64
C PRO A 280 6.45 24.30 16.17
N ILE A 281 7.32 23.53 15.53
CA ILE A 281 8.72 23.36 15.92
C ILE A 281 9.51 24.62 15.56
N VAL A 282 9.38 25.09 14.32
CA VAL A 282 10.01 26.32 13.83
C VAL A 282 9.57 27.55 14.63
N SER A 283 8.27 27.68 14.93
CA SER A 283 7.75 28.81 15.71
C SER A 283 8.24 28.77 17.15
N PHE A 284 8.18 27.62 17.82
CA PHE A 284 8.68 27.50 19.19
C PHE A 284 10.16 27.86 19.30
N SER A 285 11.01 27.32 18.41
CA SER A 285 12.45 27.55 18.47
C SER A 285 12.83 29.01 18.17
N ARG A 286 12.24 29.60 17.13
CA ARG A 286 12.52 30.97 16.71
C ARG A 286 11.96 32.00 17.68
N ASP A 287 10.74 31.83 18.16
CA ASP A 287 10.13 32.77 19.10
C ASP A 287 10.85 32.72 20.46
N THR A 288 11.29 31.52 20.88
CA THR A 288 12.12 31.34 22.09
C THR A 288 13.44 32.10 21.98
N THR A 289 14.20 31.85 20.91
CA THR A 289 15.50 32.49 20.70
C THR A 289 15.39 34.01 20.49
N ALA A 290 14.31 34.48 19.85
CA ALA A 290 14.05 35.91 19.64
C ALA A 290 13.82 36.71 20.94
N MET A 291 13.46 36.06 22.05
CA MET A 291 13.34 36.72 23.35
C MET A 291 14.69 37.12 23.97
N PHE A 292 15.79 36.57 23.45
CA PHE A 292 17.15 36.72 23.99
C PHE A 292 18.13 37.33 22.95
N PRO A 293 17.82 38.52 22.38
CA PRO A 293 18.63 39.12 21.31
C PRO A 293 20.00 39.60 21.78
N GLU A 294 20.16 39.90 23.07
CA GLU A 294 21.45 40.29 23.66
C GLU A 294 22.44 39.12 23.76
N GLN A 295 21.95 37.90 23.52
CA GLN A 295 22.70 36.65 23.59
C GLN A 295 22.77 35.95 22.21
N SER A 296 22.44 36.69 21.14
CA SER A 296 22.43 36.30 19.71
C SER A 296 23.87 36.19 19.12
N PRO A 297 24.10 35.85 17.82
CA PRO A 297 25.28 35.13 17.28
C PRO A 297 26.66 35.82 17.35
N ASP A 298 26.78 36.96 18.04
CA ASP A 298 28.07 37.53 18.46
C ASP A 298 28.61 36.86 19.74
N SER A 299 27.90 35.86 20.27
CA SER A 299 28.42 34.87 21.24
C SER A 299 29.55 34.06 20.59
N ASP A 300 30.64 33.81 21.32
CA ASP A 300 31.72 32.92 20.86
C ASP A 300 31.23 31.47 20.65
N GLN A 301 30.03 31.12 21.14
CA GLN A 301 29.44 29.78 21.08
C GLN A 301 27.91 29.82 20.86
N PRO A 302 27.44 30.20 19.66
CA PRO A 302 26.02 30.41 19.40
C PRO A 302 25.19 29.12 19.48
N HIS A 303 25.75 27.98 19.06
CA HIS A 303 25.06 26.69 19.10
C HIS A 303 24.83 26.22 20.53
N LEU A 304 25.87 26.29 21.39
CA LEU A 304 25.76 25.93 22.80
C LEU A 304 24.70 26.77 23.50
N PHE A 305 24.75 28.07 23.29
CA PHE A 305 23.80 29.01 23.87
C PHE A 305 22.35 28.68 23.46
N ALA A 306 22.10 28.51 22.15
CA ALA A 306 20.78 28.20 21.64
C ALA A 306 20.28 26.84 22.17
N ALA A 307 21.15 25.84 22.24
CA ALA A 307 20.82 24.52 22.76
C ALA A 307 20.41 24.55 24.23
N MET A 308 21.16 25.28 25.08
CA MET A 308 20.81 25.51 26.48
C MET A 308 19.46 26.22 26.60
N LEU A 309 19.27 27.31 25.84
CA LEU A 309 18.05 28.10 25.89
C LEU A 309 16.81 27.28 25.49
N ILE A 310 16.93 26.45 24.45
CA ILE A 310 15.84 25.55 24.02
C ILE A 310 15.54 24.49 25.08
N PHE A 311 16.57 23.91 25.72
CA PHE A 311 16.39 22.93 26.78
C PHE A 311 15.62 23.54 27.98
N ASP A 312 16.06 24.71 28.43
CA ASP A 312 15.41 25.43 29.53
C ASP A 312 14.00 25.89 29.17
N ALA A 313 13.78 26.29 27.92
CA ALA A 313 12.46 26.64 27.43
C ALA A 313 11.50 25.45 27.46
N LEU A 314 11.95 24.23 27.14
CA LEU A 314 11.13 23.02 27.28
C LEU A 314 10.75 22.79 28.75
N GLY A 315 11.71 22.92 29.68
CA GLY A 315 11.45 22.83 31.12
C GLY A 315 10.45 23.88 31.61
N ALA A 316 10.67 25.16 31.26
CA ALA A 316 9.78 26.27 31.58
C ALA A 316 8.39 26.15 30.93
N TYR A 317 8.31 25.52 29.75
CA TYR A 317 7.05 25.22 29.08
C TYR A 317 6.23 24.15 29.81
N GLY A 318 6.88 23.40 30.70
CA GLY A 318 6.31 22.31 31.47
C GLY A 318 6.37 20.97 30.76
N CYS A 319 7.33 20.77 29.84
CA CYS A 319 7.62 19.44 29.30
C CYS A 319 8.18 18.55 30.41
N ASN A 320 7.69 17.30 30.50
CA ASN A 320 8.12 16.35 31.52
C ASN A 320 8.44 14.99 30.90
N TYR A 321 9.45 14.33 31.45
CA TYR A 321 9.72 12.94 31.16
C TYR A 321 8.70 12.01 31.83
N PHE A 322 8.12 11.12 31.04
CA PHE A 322 7.28 10.02 31.51
C PHE A 322 7.77 8.72 30.87
N PRO A 323 8.31 7.76 31.66
CA PRO A 323 8.73 6.48 31.12
C PRO A 323 7.54 5.75 30.46
N ASP A 324 7.73 5.19 29.27
CA ASP A 324 6.72 4.34 28.63
C ASP A 324 6.50 3.06 29.48
N PRO A 325 5.28 2.83 30.00
CA PRO A 325 4.98 1.60 30.73
C PRO A 325 4.81 0.37 29.83
N VAL A 326 4.68 0.53 28.51
CA VAL A 326 4.33 -0.55 27.56
C VAL A 326 5.59 -1.15 26.92
N THR A 327 6.53 -0.30 26.51
CA THR A 327 7.73 -0.71 25.76
C THR A 327 8.98 0.02 26.27
N PRO A 328 9.52 -0.37 27.44
CA PRO A 328 10.77 0.21 27.93
C PRO A 328 11.90 -0.03 26.92
N PHE A 329 12.67 1.02 26.62
CA PHE A 329 13.79 0.99 25.68
C PHE A 329 14.76 -0.19 25.91
N SER A 330 14.95 -0.62 27.16
CA SER A 330 15.87 -1.69 27.53
C SER A 330 15.48 -3.12 27.06
N GLU A 331 14.28 -3.32 26.50
CA GLU A 331 13.76 -4.65 26.11
C GLU A 331 13.76 -4.90 24.58
N PHE A 332 14.50 -4.13 23.77
CA PHE A 332 14.39 -4.20 22.32
C PHE A 332 14.88 -5.50 21.65
N SER A 333 13.99 -6.10 20.86
CA SER A 333 14.33 -6.91 19.69
C SER A 333 14.38 -6.00 18.46
N LYS A 334 15.32 -6.24 17.53
CA LYS A 334 15.42 -5.50 16.25
C LYS A 334 14.14 -5.51 15.41
N THR A 335 13.21 -6.42 15.67
CA THR A 335 11.94 -6.54 14.94
C THR A 335 10.72 -6.15 15.78
N ALA A 336 10.93 -5.59 16.98
CA ALA A 336 9.85 -5.05 17.78
C ALA A 336 9.26 -3.83 17.04
N GLU A 337 7.94 -3.77 16.99
CA GLU A 337 7.21 -2.59 16.56
C GLU A 337 7.12 -1.63 17.74
N ASP A 338 7.33 -0.36 17.47
CA ASP A 338 7.35 0.72 18.44
C ASP A 338 6.57 1.91 17.90
N ALA A 339 6.14 2.83 18.78
CA ALA A 339 5.31 3.97 18.43
C ALA A 339 5.76 5.26 19.13
N ILE A 340 6.24 6.22 18.34
CA ILE A 340 6.79 7.49 18.84
C ILE A 340 5.89 8.65 18.44
N PHE A 341 5.56 9.54 19.37
CA PHE A 341 4.93 10.82 19.06
C PHE A 341 5.83 11.72 18.23
N TYR A 342 5.26 12.34 17.19
CA TYR A 342 6.00 13.37 16.44
C TYR A 342 6.34 14.57 17.36
N PRO A 343 7.40 15.34 17.07
CA PRO A 343 7.79 16.50 17.88
C PRO A 343 6.64 17.45 18.21
N ARG A 344 5.76 17.77 17.26
CA ARG A 344 4.58 18.62 17.53
C ARG A 344 3.57 17.99 18.51
N GLU A 345 3.48 16.67 18.56
CA GLU A 345 2.60 15.93 19.48
C GLU A 345 3.22 15.93 20.88
N THR A 346 4.50 15.60 21.01
CA THR A 346 5.26 15.68 22.28
C THR A 346 5.20 17.09 22.87
N LEU A 347 5.42 18.12 22.03
CA LEU A 347 5.31 19.52 22.44
C LEU A 347 3.88 19.90 22.83
N ARG A 348 2.86 19.35 22.16
CA ARG A 348 1.46 19.63 22.50
C ARG A 348 1.05 18.98 23.82
N TYR A 349 1.48 17.75 24.07
CA TYR A 349 1.18 17.03 25.30
C TYR A 349 2.05 17.49 26.48
N LYS A 350 3.20 18.11 26.20
CA LYS A 350 4.20 18.50 27.20
C LYS A 350 4.72 17.31 27.99
N SER A 351 4.78 16.16 27.33
CA SER A 351 5.21 14.90 27.90
C SER A 351 5.70 13.99 26.79
N GLY A 352 6.74 13.23 27.11
CA GLY A 352 7.16 12.10 26.30
C GLY A 352 8.12 11.21 27.08
N ASP A 353 8.40 10.04 26.53
CA ASP A 353 9.50 9.20 26.98
C ASP A 353 10.85 9.73 26.47
N VAL A 354 11.89 8.91 26.58
CA VAL A 354 13.26 9.33 26.33
C VAL A 354 13.51 9.58 24.84
N ASP A 355 12.97 8.76 23.96
CA ASP A 355 13.06 8.88 22.51
C ASP A 355 12.19 10.02 21.99
N GLU A 356 10.95 10.15 22.43
CA GLU A 356 10.07 11.26 22.06
C GLU A 356 10.65 12.63 22.42
N LEU A 357 11.21 12.78 23.62
CA LEU A 357 11.86 14.03 24.02
C LEU A 357 13.18 14.27 23.29
N SER A 358 13.97 13.21 23.05
CA SER A 358 15.23 13.32 22.31
C SER A 358 15.01 13.77 20.86
N ILE A 359 13.99 13.24 20.17
CA ILE A 359 13.65 13.69 18.82
C ILE A 359 13.02 15.08 18.80
N LEU A 360 12.24 15.45 19.83
CA LEU A 360 11.71 16.80 19.96
C LEU A 360 12.84 17.83 20.08
N TYR A 361 13.79 17.55 20.96
CA TYR A 361 14.95 18.43 21.15
C TYR A 361 15.79 18.51 19.88
N ALA A 362 16.07 17.38 19.23
CA ALA A 362 16.79 17.35 17.96
C ALA A 362 16.07 18.18 16.87
N ALA A 363 14.74 18.05 16.75
CA ALA A 363 13.96 18.79 15.75
C ALA A 363 14.00 20.31 15.99
N LEU A 364 13.95 20.74 17.26
CA LEU A 364 14.04 22.14 17.63
C LEU A 364 15.40 22.73 17.28
N LEU A 365 16.50 22.01 17.53
CA LEU A 365 17.85 22.46 17.20
C LEU A 365 18.11 22.46 15.68
N GLU A 366 17.67 21.42 14.97
CA GLU A 366 17.78 21.37 13.50
C GLU A 366 16.98 22.49 12.83
N SER A 367 15.84 22.91 13.41
CA SER A 367 15.06 24.06 12.90
C SER A 367 15.80 25.42 13.03
N LEU A 368 16.84 25.45 13.88
CA LEU A 368 17.78 26.56 14.05
C LEU A 368 19.09 26.37 13.28
N ASP A 369 19.17 25.37 12.40
CA ASP A 369 20.36 24.97 11.65
C ASP A 369 21.54 24.51 12.52
N ILE A 370 21.25 23.97 13.71
CA ILE A 370 22.25 23.35 14.58
C ILE A 370 22.26 21.85 14.28
N PRO A 371 23.37 21.28 13.77
CA PRO A 371 23.46 19.85 13.48
C PRO A 371 23.29 19.00 14.74
N THR A 372 22.49 17.94 14.63
CA THR A 372 22.19 17.01 15.71
C THR A 372 22.48 15.56 15.34
N ALA A 373 22.58 14.74 16.38
CA ALA A 373 22.70 13.30 16.30
C ALA A 373 21.96 12.68 17.48
N LEU A 374 21.60 11.41 17.33
CA LEU A 374 21.12 10.59 18.42
C LEU A 374 22.21 9.60 18.80
N ILE A 375 22.44 9.40 20.09
CA ILE A 375 23.37 8.39 20.60
C ILE A 375 22.54 7.29 21.22
N LEU A 376 22.57 6.11 20.63
CA LEU A 376 21.81 4.94 21.09
C LEU A 376 22.74 3.98 21.82
N GLY A 377 22.29 3.43 22.94
CA GLY A 377 22.98 2.39 23.68
C GLY A 377 22.01 1.46 24.42
N PRO A 378 22.50 0.50 25.23
CA PRO A 378 21.64 -0.52 25.83
C PRO A 378 20.52 -0.01 26.74
N GLU A 379 20.72 1.17 27.34
CA GLU A 379 19.84 1.71 28.38
C GLU A 379 18.95 2.86 27.89
N GLY A 380 19.09 3.29 26.63
CA GLY A 380 18.33 4.43 26.13
C GLY A 380 18.91 5.06 24.87
N ILE A 381 18.35 6.22 24.58
CA ILE A 381 18.79 7.15 23.55
C ILE A 381 19.10 8.50 24.20
N LEU A 382 20.12 9.17 23.69
CA LEU A 382 20.46 10.55 24.06
C LEU A 382 20.38 11.41 22.81
N SER A 383 20.09 12.69 22.99
CA SER A 383 20.30 13.68 21.93
C SER A 383 21.71 14.23 22.03
N ALA A 384 22.29 14.65 20.91
CA ALA A 384 23.56 15.36 20.87
C ALA A 384 23.53 16.44 19.79
N PHE A 385 24.32 17.49 19.95
CA PHE A 385 24.43 18.57 18.98
C PHE A 385 25.86 19.04 18.78
N ASP A 386 26.17 19.52 17.58
CA ASP A 386 27.46 20.11 17.24
C ASP A 386 27.57 21.54 17.79
N THR A 387 28.60 21.80 18.58
CA THR A 387 28.91 23.15 19.08
C THR A 387 29.50 24.08 18.01
N GLY A 388 29.95 23.53 16.89
CA GLY A 388 30.72 24.22 15.85
C GLY A 388 32.21 24.38 16.20
N VAL A 389 32.63 23.99 17.41
CA VAL A 389 34.02 24.07 17.86
C VAL A 389 34.81 22.87 17.33
N ARG A 390 35.99 23.13 16.76
CA ARG A 390 36.89 22.08 16.28
C ARG A 390 37.46 21.24 17.44
N GLU A 391 37.75 19.96 17.18
CA GLU A 391 38.30 19.06 18.20
C GLU A 391 39.60 19.55 18.86
N ASP A 392 40.44 20.30 18.13
CA ASP A 392 41.70 20.86 18.61
C ASP A 392 41.51 22.08 19.52
N ALA A 393 40.32 22.68 19.48
CA ALA A 393 39.90 23.84 20.26
C ALA A 393 38.90 23.48 21.37
N TYR A 394 38.76 22.19 21.72
CA TYR A 394 37.70 21.71 22.63
C TYR A 394 37.63 22.42 23.99
N ARG A 395 38.76 22.96 24.48
CA ARG A 395 38.83 23.72 25.74
C ARG A 395 38.05 25.03 25.71
N GLN A 396 37.61 25.49 24.54
CA GLN A 396 36.65 26.58 24.46
C GLN A 396 35.31 26.15 25.07
N VAL A 397 34.92 24.88 24.92
CA VAL A 397 33.63 24.34 25.42
C VAL A 397 33.76 23.80 26.85
N ALA A 398 34.76 22.94 27.12
CA ALA A 398 34.97 22.36 28.44
C ALA A 398 36.44 22.00 28.70
N GLU A 399 36.91 22.19 29.94
CA GLU A 399 38.27 21.78 30.34
C GLU A 399 38.44 20.25 30.39
N ASP A 400 37.41 19.54 30.87
CA ASP A 400 37.40 18.08 30.90
C ASP A 400 36.86 17.51 29.59
N LYS A 401 37.74 16.86 28.82
CA LYS A 401 37.38 16.21 27.56
C LYS A 401 36.39 15.06 27.76
N ASN A 402 36.27 14.50 28.97
CA ASN A 402 35.32 13.44 29.29
C ASN A 402 33.85 13.89 29.23
N LEU A 403 33.61 15.21 29.20
CA LEU A 403 32.27 15.77 29.01
C LEU A 403 31.88 15.93 27.53
N LEU A 404 32.78 15.58 26.61
CA LEU A 404 32.65 15.90 25.19
C LEU A 404 32.60 14.64 24.34
N VAL A 405 31.80 14.69 23.28
CA VAL A 405 31.83 13.71 22.20
C VAL A 405 32.58 14.34 21.03
N ILE A 406 33.63 13.68 20.54
CA ILE A 406 34.32 14.12 19.33
C ILE A 406 33.78 13.32 18.16
N TYR A 407 33.07 14.00 17.26
CA TYR A 407 32.42 13.39 16.12
C TYR A 407 32.65 14.27 14.88
N GLU A 408 33.07 13.66 13.79
CA GLU A 408 33.40 14.33 12.52
C GLU A 408 34.38 15.53 12.62
N GLY A 409 35.27 15.52 13.61
CA GLY A 409 36.30 16.55 13.81
C GLY A 409 35.81 17.82 14.53
N THR A 410 34.57 17.83 15.01
CA THR A 410 34.01 18.88 15.86
C THR A 410 33.64 18.34 17.25
N VAL A 411 33.34 19.26 18.16
CA VAL A 411 32.96 18.99 19.55
C VAL A 411 31.44 18.96 19.63
N TRP A 412 30.91 17.84 20.11
CA TRP A 412 29.50 17.58 20.31
C TRP A 412 29.19 17.45 21.79
N LEU A 413 28.03 17.94 22.20
CA LEU A 413 27.54 17.76 23.58
C LEU A 413 26.36 16.80 23.60
N PRO A 414 26.44 15.70 24.38
CA PRO A 414 25.29 14.83 24.62
C PRO A 414 24.37 15.44 25.68
N VAL A 415 23.07 15.17 25.56
CA VAL A 415 22.02 15.69 26.45
C VAL A 415 21.05 14.58 26.78
N ASP A 416 20.80 14.38 28.07
CA ASP A 416 19.84 13.41 28.60
C ASP A 416 18.51 14.13 28.87
N LEU A 417 17.52 13.87 28.01
CA LEU A 417 16.22 14.53 28.09
C LEU A 417 15.33 14.01 29.22
N THR A 418 15.75 12.96 29.95
CA THR A 418 15.09 12.59 31.21
C THR A 418 15.24 13.66 32.28
N GLU A 419 16.21 14.56 32.14
CA GLU A 419 16.46 15.70 33.03
C GLU A 419 15.73 16.98 32.60
N VAL A 420 14.79 16.92 31.63
CA VAL A 420 13.98 18.09 31.24
C VAL A 420 13.27 18.70 32.46
N GLY A 421 13.40 20.03 32.64
CA GLY A 421 12.92 20.74 33.82
C GLY A 421 13.95 20.89 34.95
N ASN A 422 15.06 20.16 34.90
CA ASN A 422 16.28 20.46 35.66
C ASN A 422 17.19 21.38 34.85
N SER A 423 18.44 21.58 35.29
CA SER A 423 19.42 22.35 34.51
C SER A 423 19.96 21.58 33.31
N PHE A 424 20.26 22.31 32.23
CA PHE A 424 20.97 21.77 31.08
C PHE A 424 22.30 21.13 31.49
N LEU A 425 23.03 21.75 32.43
CA LEU A 425 24.29 21.20 32.92
C LEU A 425 24.11 19.80 33.54
N THR A 426 23.04 19.59 34.32
CA THR A 426 22.75 18.28 34.91
C THR A 426 22.49 17.25 33.79
N ALA A 427 21.69 17.64 32.79
CA ALA A 427 21.42 16.80 31.63
C ALA A 427 22.69 16.43 30.85
N TRP A 428 23.58 17.39 30.64
CA TRP A 428 24.83 17.22 29.93
C TRP A 428 25.85 16.37 30.69
N GLU A 429 26.04 16.63 31.99
CA GLU A 429 26.96 15.85 32.84
C GLU A 429 26.53 14.38 32.92
N LYS A 430 25.23 14.14 33.11
CA LYS A 430 24.64 12.79 33.14
C LYS A 430 24.80 12.09 31.79
N ALA A 431 24.43 12.74 30.69
CA ALA A 431 24.58 12.18 29.35
C ALA A 431 26.04 11.86 29.03
N SER A 432 26.97 12.73 29.41
CA SER A 432 28.41 12.50 29.24
C SER A 432 28.90 11.28 30.00
N GLN A 433 28.36 11.02 31.19
CA GLN A 433 28.66 9.79 31.92
C GLN A 433 28.16 8.55 31.18
N ILE A 434 26.91 8.56 30.72
CA ILE A 434 26.28 7.46 29.99
C ILE A 434 27.07 7.15 28.71
N VAL A 435 27.44 8.18 27.93
CA VAL A 435 28.22 7.99 26.69
C VAL A 435 29.56 7.32 26.98
N ARG A 436 30.28 7.72 28.04
CA ARG A 436 31.54 7.05 28.41
C ARG A 436 31.36 5.59 28.76
N GLU A 437 30.27 5.25 29.46
CA GLU A 437 29.93 3.87 29.80
C GLU A 437 29.66 3.05 28.53
N TRP A 438 28.88 3.61 27.59
CA TRP A 438 28.60 2.98 26.29
C TRP A 438 29.85 2.85 25.41
N ASP A 439 30.71 3.87 25.35
CA ASP A 439 31.97 3.83 24.60
C ASP A 439 32.93 2.78 25.17
N SER A 440 33.04 2.70 26.50
CA SER A 440 33.91 1.74 27.17
C SER A 440 33.54 0.28 26.90
N THR A 441 32.27 0.04 26.56
CA THR A 441 31.73 -1.29 26.24
C THR A 441 31.53 -1.50 24.73
N GLY A 442 31.76 -0.48 23.90
CA GLY A 442 31.51 -0.51 22.46
C GLY A 442 30.03 -0.62 22.11
N ALA A 443 29.14 -0.21 23.01
CA ALA A 443 27.69 -0.34 22.87
C ALA A 443 27.01 0.91 22.31
N GLY A 444 27.69 2.06 22.32
CA GLY A 444 27.19 3.33 21.80
C GLY A 444 27.20 3.38 20.27
N THR A 445 26.09 3.81 19.66
CA THR A 445 25.98 4.07 18.23
C THR A 445 25.52 5.50 18.01
N ILE A 446 26.32 6.29 17.30
CA ILE A 446 25.95 7.65 16.89
C ILE A 446 25.18 7.57 15.56
N VAL A 447 24.01 8.18 15.53
CA VAL A 447 23.13 8.33 14.37
C VAL A 447 23.05 9.82 14.06
N SER A 448 23.88 10.30 13.13
CA SER A 448 23.81 11.68 12.61
C SER A 448 22.44 11.91 11.97
N THR A 449 21.73 12.97 12.39
CA THR A 449 20.39 13.28 11.89
C THR A 449 20.43 13.57 10.39
N ARG A 450 21.31 14.50 9.97
CA ARG A 450 21.39 14.96 8.58
C ARG A 450 21.88 13.88 7.62
N ASP A 451 22.84 13.04 8.02
CA ASP A 451 23.31 11.95 7.17
C ASP A 451 22.25 10.85 7.06
N SER A 452 21.58 10.53 8.16
CA SER A 452 20.53 9.51 8.17
C SER A 452 19.29 9.94 7.40
N TRP A 453 19.00 11.26 7.30
CA TRP A 453 17.94 11.78 6.44
C TRP A 453 18.14 11.53 4.95
N GLN A 454 19.37 11.22 4.50
CA GLN A 454 19.60 10.83 3.10
C GLN A 454 18.91 9.50 2.77
N GLU A 455 18.84 8.59 3.74
CA GLU A 455 18.20 7.28 3.61
C GLU A 455 16.76 7.28 4.16
N TYR A 456 16.53 8.00 5.25
CA TYR A 456 15.24 8.11 5.93
C TYR A 456 14.81 9.57 6.08
N PRO A 457 14.33 10.22 5.00
CA PRO A 457 13.94 11.63 5.04
C PRO A 457 12.85 11.90 6.08
N PRO A 458 12.82 13.11 6.68
CA PRO A 458 11.82 13.44 7.69
C PRO A 458 10.42 13.43 7.09
N VAL A 459 9.44 12.96 7.85
CA VAL A 459 8.04 12.91 7.41
C VAL A 459 7.52 14.32 7.14
N LEU A 460 6.81 14.51 6.02
CA LEU A 460 6.06 15.74 5.78
C LEU A 460 4.70 15.63 6.45
N LEU A 461 4.59 16.24 7.64
CA LEU A 461 3.34 16.34 8.36
C LEU A 461 2.42 17.35 7.69
N GLY A 462 1.13 17.03 7.61
CA GLY A 462 0.13 17.96 7.12
C GLY A 462 0.08 19.26 7.93
N GLU A 463 -0.48 20.30 7.32
CA GLU A 463 -0.67 21.61 7.97
C GLU A 463 -1.45 21.47 9.29
N THR A 464 -1.11 22.33 10.24
CA THR A 464 -1.79 22.43 11.54
C THR A 464 -2.08 23.87 11.87
N THR A 465 -3.23 24.12 12.50
CA THR A 465 -3.59 25.44 13.04
C THR A 465 -3.15 25.62 14.48
N TRP A 466 -2.69 24.55 15.14
CA TRP A 466 -2.17 24.61 16.49
C TRP A 466 -0.76 25.21 16.48
N VAL A 467 -0.55 26.18 17.36
CA VAL A 467 0.74 26.85 17.60
C VAL A 467 1.05 26.70 19.09
N PRO A 468 2.27 26.31 19.47
CA PRO A 468 2.63 26.21 20.87
C PRO A 468 2.64 27.59 21.51
N GLY A 469 2.30 27.64 22.80
CA GLY A 469 2.60 28.83 23.59
C GLY A 469 4.10 28.94 23.81
N ILE A 470 4.59 30.14 24.07
CA ILE A 470 5.97 30.36 24.49
C ILE A 470 5.98 30.60 26.02
N PRO A 471 6.90 30.00 26.79
CA PRO A 471 6.99 30.25 28.23
C PRO A 471 7.29 31.72 28.55
N ASP A 472 6.98 32.14 29.77
CA ASP A 472 7.36 33.49 30.21
C ASP A 472 8.89 33.63 30.22
N LYS A 473 9.39 34.73 29.66
CA LYS A 473 10.82 35.02 29.58
C LYS A 473 11.51 34.91 30.94
N GLN A 474 10.87 35.35 32.02
CA GLN A 474 11.46 35.31 33.36
C GLN A 474 11.67 33.88 33.87
N GLU A 475 10.81 32.95 33.49
CA GLU A 475 10.95 31.55 33.91
C GLU A 475 12.08 30.86 33.15
N ILE A 476 12.24 31.16 31.86
CA ILE A 476 13.38 30.71 31.06
C ILE A 476 14.68 31.33 31.62
N ASP A 477 14.70 32.65 31.86
CA ASP A 477 15.84 33.37 32.45
C ASP A 477 16.30 32.75 33.78
N ARG A 478 15.34 32.30 34.61
CA ARG A 478 15.61 31.70 35.92
C ARG A 478 16.41 30.39 35.80
N LEU A 479 16.04 29.53 34.85
CA LEU A 479 16.74 28.28 34.57
C LEU A 479 18.08 28.57 33.89
N PHE A 480 18.04 29.36 32.82
CA PHE A 480 19.20 29.68 31.98
C PHE A 480 20.33 30.41 32.71
N SER A 481 19.99 31.34 33.61
CA SER A 481 20.99 32.08 34.41
C SER A 481 21.68 31.21 35.46
N ALA A 482 21.08 30.08 35.86
CA ALA A 482 21.75 29.13 36.75
C ALA A 482 22.90 28.44 36.02
N ASP A 483 22.68 28.09 34.75
CA ASP A 483 23.62 27.31 33.94
C ASP A 483 24.74 28.18 33.34
N SER A 484 24.40 29.37 32.87
CA SER A 484 25.39 30.31 32.31
C SER A 484 26.47 30.72 33.31
N LYS A 485 26.15 30.79 34.60
CA LYS A 485 27.13 31.10 35.66
C LYS A 485 28.16 29.99 35.87
N PHE A 486 27.84 28.77 35.47
CA PHE A 486 28.73 27.63 35.58
C PHE A 486 29.77 27.63 34.45
N LEU A 487 29.37 27.99 33.23
CA LEU A 487 30.26 28.07 32.06
C LEU A 487 31.24 29.27 32.09
N ALA A 488 30.93 30.30 32.88
CA ALA A 488 31.78 31.49 33.01
C ALA A 488 32.96 31.33 34.00
N LYS A 489 33.18 30.14 34.54
CA LYS A 489 34.30 29.79 35.45
C LYS A 489 35.22 28.79 34.79
#